data_AF-A0AA37F317-F1
#
_entry.id   AF-A0AA37F317-F1
#
_cell.length_a   1.000
_cell.length_b   1.000
_cell.length_c   1.000
_cell.angle_alpha   90.00
_cell.angle_beta   90.00
_cell.angle_gamma   90.00
#
_symmetry.space_group_name_H-M   'P 1'
#
loop_
_entity.id
_entity.type
_entity.pdbx_description
1 polymer ?
#
loop_
_entity_poly.entity_id
_entity_poly.type
_entity_poly.pdbx_seq_one_letter_code
_entity_poly.pdbx_strand_id
1 'polypeptide(L)'
;MGGKGGPLFLQHPDVLEPVVPAALVKDPSGKHSRDGLRHQGTLTYAEPYKLSPGFRAALRTKPTGESAKAELSWRLWLDGKGLPRRAAVSETLAVGKSSLTTTSDTRFSGWGSKVTVTAPPADQVIDEKDLPSDAPDPKELVNTLGSHRNGG
;
A
#
# COMPACT_ATOMS: atom_id res chain seq x y z
N MET A 1 18.89 -15.39 21.28
CA MET A 1 17.49 -15.17 20.88
C MET A 1 17.47 -14.12 19.77
N GLY A 2 17.49 -14.56 18.51
CA GLY A 2 17.52 -13.68 17.34
C GLY A 2 16.11 -13.33 16.89
N GLY A 3 15.67 -12.10 17.16
CA GLY A 3 14.46 -11.56 16.56
C GLY A 3 14.70 -11.33 15.07
N LYS A 4 14.07 -12.13 14.23
CA LYS A 4 14.03 -11.90 12.78
C LYS A 4 13.22 -10.63 12.55
N GLY A 5 13.90 -9.51 12.30
CA GLY A 5 13.27 -8.33 11.74
C GLY A 5 12.66 -8.71 10.40
N GLY A 6 11.33 -8.66 10.30
CA GLY A 6 10.64 -8.80 9.02
C GLY A 6 11.06 -7.67 8.08
N PRO A 7 10.92 -7.87 6.75
CA PRO A 7 11.29 -6.85 5.77
C PRO A 7 10.57 -5.53 6.07
N LEU A 8 11.34 -4.45 6.16
CA LEU A 8 10.81 -3.09 6.20
C LEU A 8 10.29 -2.77 4.79
N PHE A 9 8.97 -2.86 4.60
CA PHE A 9 8.34 -2.40 3.36
C PHE A 9 8.38 -0.86 3.32
N LEU A 10 9.35 -0.28 2.60
CA LEU A 10 9.52 1.19 2.47
C LEU A 10 8.34 1.86 1.75
N GLN A 11 7.52 1.08 1.04
CA GLN A 11 6.13 1.38 0.75
C GLN A 11 5.29 0.27 1.35
N HIS A 12 4.32 0.61 2.20
CA HIS A 12 3.28 -0.35 2.54
C HIS A 12 2.72 -0.94 1.25
N PRO A 13 2.38 -2.24 1.22
CA PRO A 13 1.66 -2.83 0.08
C PRO A 13 0.49 -1.91 -0.26
N ASP A 14 0.42 -1.46 -1.52
CA ASP A 14 -0.51 -0.43 -1.98
C ASP A 14 -1.93 -0.78 -1.52
N VAL A 15 -2.39 -0.14 -0.45
CA VAL A 15 -3.62 -0.52 0.30
C VAL A 15 -4.88 -0.10 -0.48
N LEU A 16 -4.72 0.22 -1.77
CA LEU A 16 -5.62 1.05 -2.55
C LEU A 16 -6.14 0.38 -3.82
N GLU A 17 -6.21 -0.96 -3.84
CA GLU A 17 -7.21 -1.55 -4.72
C GLU A 17 -8.59 -1.01 -4.34
N PRO A 18 -9.40 -0.48 -5.27
CA PRO A 18 -10.68 0.18 -4.98
C PRO A 18 -11.66 -0.68 -4.16
N VAL A 19 -11.49 -2.00 -4.21
CA VAL A 19 -12.26 -2.97 -3.42
C VAL A 19 -12.04 -2.79 -1.91
N VAL A 20 -10.87 -2.33 -1.47
CA VAL A 20 -10.56 -2.09 -0.05
C VAL A 20 -11.26 -0.83 0.46
N PRO A 21 -11.13 0.37 -0.16
CA PRO A 21 -11.96 1.52 0.22
C PRO A 21 -13.46 1.23 0.12
N ALA A 22 -13.93 0.48 -0.88
CA ALA A 22 -15.33 0.09 -1.00
C ALA A 22 -15.79 -0.81 0.16
N ALA A 23 -14.93 -1.71 0.64
CA ALA A 23 -15.20 -2.53 1.82
C ALA A 23 -15.22 -1.68 3.09
N LEU A 24 -14.29 -0.73 3.24
CA LEU A 24 -14.20 0.15 4.41
C LEU A 24 -15.36 1.14 4.52
N VAL A 25 -15.89 1.66 3.41
CA VAL A 25 -17.11 2.48 3.41
C VAL A 25 -18.33 1.67 3.86
N LYS A 26 -18.35 0.37 3.52
CA LYS A 26 -19.44 -0.56 3.88
C LYS A 26 -19.26 -1.18 5.27
N ASP A 27 -18.11 -1.00 5.91
CA ASP A 27 -17.81 -1.59 7.20
C ASP A 27 -18.70 -0.97 8.29
N PRO A 28 -19.63 -1.74 8.89
CA PRO A 28 -20.54 -1.24 9.91
C PRO A 28 -19.83 -0.93 11.24
N SER A 29 -18.59 -1.38 11.44
CA SER A 29 -17.77 -1.06 12.61
C SER A 29 -17.10 0.32 12.51
N GLY A 30 -17.11 0.92 11.31
CA GLY A 30 -16.52 2.23 11.05
C GLY A 30 -17.21 3.33 11.85
N LYS A 31 -16.44 4.09 12.63
CA LYS A 31 -16.98 5.28 13.31
C LYS A 31 -17.05 6.44 12.34
N HIS A 32 -18.27 6.87 11.99
CA HIS A 32 -18.49 8.12 11.25
C HIS A 32 -18.11 9.32 12.13
N SER A 33 -17.32 10.26 11.60
CA SER A 33 -17.15 11.55 12.29
C SER A 33 -18.42 12.40 12.17
N ARG A 34 -18.54 13.42 13.02
CA ARG A 34 -19.65 14.39 13.07
C ARG A 34 -19.96 15.05 11.70
N ASP A 35 -19.02 14.98 10.76
CA ASP A 35 -19.12 15.58 9.43
C ASP A 35 -19.53 14.58 8.33
N GLY A 36 -19.77 13.30 8.66
CA GLY A 36 -20.21 12.25 7.71
C GLY A 36 -19.19 11.84 6.63
N LEU A 37 -18.12 12.62 6.45
CA LEU A 37 -17.12 12.51 5.39
C LEU A 37 -15.84 11.78 5.84
N ARG A 38 -15.83 11.14 7.01
CA ARG A 38 -14.69 10.35 7.48
C ARG A 38 -15.13 9.05 8.13
N HIS A 39 -14.56 7.95 7.66
CA HIS A 39 -14.63 6.62 8.24
C HIS A 39 -13.27 6.26 8.84
N GLN A 40 -13.27 5.44 9.88
CA GLN A 40 -12.04 4.94 10.50
C GLN A 40 -12.31 3.64 11.24
N GLY A 41 -11.27 2.83 11.38
CA GLY A 41 -11.33 1.56 12.07
C GLY A 41 -9.97 0.87 12.13
N THR A 42 -10.02 -0.42 12.46
CA THR A 42 -8.86 -1.31 12.49
C THR A 42 -9.17 -2.52 11.64
N LEU A 43 -8.17 -2.99 10.89
CA LEU A 43 -8.19 -4.27 10.19
C LEU A 43 -7.02 -5.10 10.70
N THR A 44 -7.06 -6.39 10.47
CA THR A 44 -5.91 -7.28 10.57
C THR A 44 -5.31 -7.50 9.18
N TYR A 45 -4.02 -7.82 9.09
CA TYR A 45 -3.36 -8.17 7.82
C TYR A 45 -4.06 -9.29 7.03
N ALA A 46 -4.76 -10.21 7.70
CA ALA A 46 -5.51 -11.28 7.06
C ALA A 46 -6.71 -10.80 6.23
N GLU A 47 -7.34 -9.69 6.63
CA GLU A 47 -8.55 -9.17 5.98
C GLU A 47 -8.27 -8.59 4.58
N PRO A 48 -7.36 -7.61 4.39
CA PRO A 48 -7.02 -7.13 3.05
C PRO A 48 -6.37 -8.23 2.20
N TYR A 49 -5.63 -9.17 2.80
CA TYR A 49 -5.10 -10.33 2.06
C TYR A 49 -6.20 -11.20 1.44
N LYS A 50 -7.35 -11.37 2.11
CA LYS A 50 -8.50 -12.10 1.55
C LYS A 50 -9.19 -11.30 0.44
N LEU A 51 -9.24 -9.97 0.58
CA LEU A 51 -10.05 -9.09 -0.26
C LEU A 51 -9.33 -8.60 -1.53
N SER A 52 -7.99 -8.50 -1.50
CA SER A 52 -7.23 -7.76 -2.51
C SER A 52 -6.17 -8.63 -3.21
N PRO A 53 -6.34 -8.96 -4.50
CA PRO A 53 -5.28 -9.52 -5.34
C PRO A 53 -3.95 -8.75 -5.29
N GLY A 54 -3.97 -7.42 -5.36
CA GLY A 54 -2.81 -6.55 -5.32
C GLY A 54 -2.09 -6.61 -3.97
N PHE A 55 -2.84 -6.63 -2.86
CA PHE A 55 -2.26 -6.82 -1.54
C PHE A 55 -1.61 -8.20 -1.38
N ARG A 56 -2.20 -9.26 -1.98
CA ARG A 56 -1.57 -10.59 -2.04
C ARG A 56 -0.28 -10.58 -2.85
N ALA A 57 -0.27 -9.91 -4.00
CA ALA A 57 0.91 -9.78 -4.85
C ALA A 57 2.04 -9.03 -4.13
N ALA A 58 1.70 -7.94 -3.42
CA ALA A 58 2.66 -7.11 -2.71
C ALA A 58 3.30 -7.81 -1.49
N LEU A 59 2.53 -8.63 -0.74
CA LEU A 59 3.08 -9.33 0.43
C LEU A 59 4.02 -10.49 0.09
N ARG A 60 4.02 -10.98 -1.16
CA ARG A 60 4.78 -12.14 -1.69
C ARG A 60 4.56 -13.49 -0.97
N THR A 61 4.18 -13.48 0.30
CA THR A 61 3.86 -14.64 1.13
C THR A 61 2.56 -14.39 1.90
N LYS A 62 1.80 -15.46 2.14
CA LYS A 62 0.55 -15.37 2.90
C LYS A 62 0.85 -15.07 4.38
N PRO A 63 0.24 -14.05 5.00
CA PRO A 63 0.40 -13.82 6.42
C PRO A 63 -0.23 -14.97 7.21
N THR A 64 0.45 -15.43 8.26
CA THR A 64 0.02 -16.54 9.12
C THR A 64 0.32 -16.25 10.59
N GLY A 65 -0.33 -16.98 11.51
CA GLY A 65 -0.08 -16.84 12.95
C GLY A 65 -0.27 -15.40 13.45
N GLU A 66 0.73 -14.87 14.15
CA GLU A 66 0.71 -13.49 14.68
C GLU A 66 0.73 -12.43 13.57
N SER A 67 1.48 -12.66 12.48
CA SER A 67 1.53 -11.72 11.36
C SER A 67 0.16 -11.51 10.69
N ALA A 68 -0.69 -12.56 10.67
CA ALA A 68 -2.04 -12.46 10.15
C ALA A 68 -2.98 -11.64 11.05
N LYS A 69 -2.68 -11.58 12.35
CA LYS A 69 -3.45 -10.86 13.37
C LYS A 69 -2.94 -9.44 13.63
N ALA A 70 -1.78 -9.09 13.05
CA ALA A 70 -1.22 -7.75 13.19
C ALA A 70 -2.22 -6.71 12.71
N GLU A 71 -2.42 -5.67 13.52
CA GLU A 71 -3.43 -4.65 13.31
C GLU A 71 -2.93 -3.52 12.42
N LEU A 72 -3.82 -3.04 11.57
CA LEU A 72 -3.69 -1.92 10.66
C LEU A 72 -4.77 -0.89 11.04
N SER A 73 -4.35 0.25 11.57
CA SER A 73 -5.25 1.37 11.83
C SER A 73 -5.50 2.13 10.54
N TRP A 74 -6.74 2.46 10.21
CA TRP A 74 -7.06 3.14 8.96
C TRP A 74 -8.04 4.29 9.15
N ARG A 75 -7.93 5.28 8.25
CA ARG A 75 -8.84 6.41 8.10
C ARG A 75 -9.11 6.66 6.62
N LEU A 76 -10.37 6.88 6.27
CA LEU A 76 -10.82 7.19 4.92
C LEU A 76 -11.64 8.47 4.97
N TRP A 77 -11.30 9.44 4.12
CA TRP A 77 -12.04 10.67 3.97
C TRP A 77 -12.73 10.68 2.61
N LEU A 78 -13.99 11.11 2.59
CA LEU A 78 -14.81 11.32 1.41
C LEU A 78 -14.96 12.83 1.13
N ASP A 79 -15.24 13.20 -0.10
CA ASP A 79 -15.67 14.54 -0.49
C ASP A 79 -17.20 14.70 -0.38
N GLY A 80 -17.70 15.92 -0.63
CA GLY A 80 -19.15 16.20 -0.57
C GLY A 80 -20.02 15.41 -1.57
N LYS A 81 -19.40 14.68 -2.50
CA LYS A 81 -20.07 13.78 -3.46
C LYS A 81 -19.97 12.30 -3.04
N GLY A 82 -19.36 12.02 -1.87
CA GLY A 82 -19.14 10.67 -1.38
C GLY A 82 -17.94 9.95 -2.02
N LEU A 83 -17.09 10.65 -2.78
CA LEU A 83 -15.92 10.05 -3.41
C LEU A 83 -14.72 10.08 -2.45
N PRO A 84 -13.88 9.03 -2.42
CA PRO A 84 -12.65 9.07 -1.64
C PRO A 84 -11.77 10.27 -2.03
N ARG A 85 -11.27 11.00 -1.05
CA ARG A 85 -10.33 12.13 -1.26
C ARG A 85 -9.00 11.94 -0.54
N ARG A 86 -8.97 11.11 0.50
CA ARG A 86 -7.77 10.73 1.24
C ARG A 86 -7.97 9.39 1.91
N ALA A 87 -6.92 8.58 1.98
CA ALA A 87 -6.86 7.40 2.83
C ALA A 87 -5.53 7.43 3.58
N ALA A 88 -5.56 7.06 4.86
CA ALA A 88 -4.35 6.90 5.66
C ALA A 88 -4.40 5.56 6.39
N VAL A 89 -3.31 4.82 6.34
CA VAL A 89 -3.15 3.52 7.00
C VAL A 89 -1.86 3.55 7.79
N SER A 90 -1.94 3.12 9.04
CA SER A 90 -0.83 3.11 9.98
C SER A 90 -0.66 1.71 10.58
N GLU A 91 0.58 1.29 10.72
CA GLU A 91 0.95 0.08 11.45
C GLU A 91 2.08 0.39 12.44
N THR A 92 2.13 -0.36 13.54
CA THR A 92 3.22 -0.28 14.50
C THR A 92 3.88 -1.64 14.60
N LEU A 93 5.15 -1.71 14.24
CA LEU A 93 5.97 -2.90 14.27
C LEU A 93 6.93 -2.84 15.46
N ALA A 94 7.07 -3.94 16.19
CA ALA A 94 8.11 -4.08 17.19
C ALA A 94 9.46 -4.31 16.51
N VAL A 95 10.46 -3.50 16.85
CA VAL A 95 11.83 -3.59 16.35
C VAL A 95 12.78 -3.69 17.54
N GLY A 96 13.05 -4.93 17.96
CA GLY A 96 13.85 -5.21 19.16
C GLY A 96 13.15 -4.72 20.43
N LYS A 97 13.74 -3.74 21.12
CA LYS A 97 13.16 -3.09 22.31
C LYS A 97 12.39 -1.79 21.98
N SER A 98 12.33 -1.41 20.70
CA SER A 98 11.70 -0.20 20.23
C SER A 98 10.48 -0.53 19.36
N SER A 99 9.67 0.47 19.05
CA SER A 99 8.57 0.36 18.08
C SER A 99 8.81 1.31 16.91
N LEU A 100 8.58 0.83 15.69
CA LEU A 100 8.51 1.63 14.48
C LEU A 100 7.05 1.78 14.08
N THR A 101 6.56 3.02 13.94
CA THR A 101 5.24 3.25 13.35
C THR A 101 5.42 3.78 11.94
N THR A 102 4.82 3.08 10.98
CA THR A 102 4.83 3.47 9.58
C THR A 102 3.43 3.95 9.23
N THR A 103 3.32 5.01 8.43
CA THR A 103 2.02 5.49 7.92
C THR A 103 2.09 5.73 6.42
N SER A 104 1.16 5.13 5.68
CA SER A 104 0.87 5.49 4.29
C SER A 104 -0.27 6.50 4.26
N ASP A 105 -0.11 7.57 3.49
CA ASP A 105 -1.12 8.62 3.34
C ASP A 105 -1.28 9.00 1.87
N THR A 106 -2.42 8.66 1.31
CA THR A 106 -2.71 8.85 -0.11
C THR A 106 -3.88 9.80 -0.29
N ARG A 107 -3.78 10.68 -1.29
CA ARG A 107 -4.83 11.62 -1.68
C ARG A 107 -5.34 11.28 -3.07
N PHE A 108 -6.66 11.36 -3.23
CA PHE A 108 -7.35 11.10 -4.48
C PHE A 108 -7.97 12.39 -4.99
N SER A 109 -7.83 12.63 -6.28
CA SER A 109 -8.36 13.80 -6.97
C SER A 109 -8.58 13.46 -8.45
N GLY A 110 -9.22 14.37 -9.20
CA GLY A 110 -9.42 14.19 -10.64
C GLY A 110 -10.36 13.05 -11.01
N TRP A 111 -11.32 12.71 -10.14
CA TRP A 111 -12.33 11.70 -10.44
C TRP A 111 -13.09 12.05 -11.73
N GLY A 112 -13.15 11.08 -12.65
CA GLY A 112 -13.78 11.26 -13.97
C GLY A 112 -12.94 12.03 -15.00
N SER A 113 -11.74 12.49 -14.64
CA SER A 113 -10.84 13.13 -15.58
C SER A 113 -10.28 12.13 -16.60
N LYS A 114 -10.21 12.53 -17.86
CA LYS A 114 -9.53 11.76 -18.91
C LYS A 114 -8.02 11.84 -18.71
N VAL A 115 -7.36 10.69 -18.62
CA VAL A 115 -5.90 10.59 -18.58
C VAL A 115 -5.42 9.95 -19.89
N THR A 116 -4.45 10.58 -20.55
CA THR A 116 -3.76 10.00 -21.70
C THR A 116 -2.40 9.50 -21.24
N VAL A 117 -2.17 8.20 -21.35
CA VAL A 117 -0.85 7.59 -21.11
C VAL A 117 -0.22 7.37 -22.46
N THR A 118 0.79 8.18 -22.79
CA THR A 118 1.58 8.00 -24.01
C THR A 118 2.65 6.96 -23.77
N ALA A 119 2.80 6.01 -24.69
CA ALA A 119 3.91 5.09 -24.66
C ALA A 119 5.24 5.87 -24.64
N PRO A 120 6.25 5.41 -23.89
CA PRO A 120 7.59 5.95 -24.04
C PRO A 120 8.05 5.84 -25.51
N PRO A 121 8.92 6.74 -25.99
CA PRO A 121 9.55 6.62 -27.30
C PRO A 121 10.20 5.24 -27.50
N ALA A 122 10.09 4.67 -28.71
CA ALA A 122 10.56 3.31 -28.97
C ALA A 122 12.08 3.13 -28.80
N ASP A 123 12.85 4.20 -28.98
CA ASP A 123 14.29 4.25 -28.75
C ASP A 123 14.68 4.32 -27.25
N GLN A 124 13.70 4.49 -26.36
CA GLN A 124 13.85 4.50 -24.90
C GLN A 124 13.29 3.24 -24.24
N VAL A 125 12.88 2.24 -25.02
CA VAL A 125 12.37 0.95 -24.55
C VAL A 125 13.26 -0.16 -25.11
N ILE A 126 13.55 -1.16 -24.31
CA ILE A 126 14.27 -2.36 -24.71
C ILE A 126 13.42 -3.58 -24.39
N ASP A 127 13.42 -4.60 -25.27
CA ASP A 127 12.78 -5.87 -24.97
C ASP A 127 13.59 -6.63 -23.91
N GLU A 128 12.90 -7.41 -23.06
CA GLU A 128 13.55 -8.19 -22.00
C GLU A 128 14.66 -9.12 -22.52
N LYS A 129 14.48 -9.68 -23.74
CA LYS A 129 15.46 -10.54 -24.40
C LYS A 129 16.77 -9.82 -24.80
N ASP A 130 16.73 -8.50 -24.94
CA ASP A 130 17.85 -7.68 -25.37
C ASP A 130 18.54 -6.98 -24.19
N LEU A 131 18.11 -7.27 -22.95
CA LEU A 131 18.78 -6.78 -21.75
C LEU A 131 20.24 -7.24 -21.72
N PRO A 132 21.20 -6.33 -21.44
CA PRO A 132 22.57 -6.70 -21.19
C PRO A 132 22.66 -7.79 -20.11
N SER A 133 23.57 -8.75 -20.25
CA SER A 133 23.73 -9.83 -19.27
C SER A 133 24.15 -9.36 -17.88
N ASP A 134 24.72 -8.16 -17.80
CA ASP A 134 25.09 -7.44 -16.59
C ASP A 134 24.03 -6.42 -16.14
N ALA A 135 22.93 -6.28 -16.88
CA ALA A 135 21.81 -5.48 -16.44
C ALA A 135 21.23 -6.10 -15.17
N PRO A 136 20.92 -5.27 -14.14
CA PRO A 136 20.18 -5.76 -13.00
C PRO A 136 18.85 -6.33 -13.49
N ASP A 137 18.50 -7.52 -12.99
CA ASP A 137 17.22 -8.16 -13.30
C ASP A 137 16.10 -7.10 -13.14
N PRO A 138 15.20 -6.93 -14.12
CA PRO A 138 14.09 -5.99 -14.03
C PRO A 138 13.28 -6.12 -12.72
N LYS A 139 13.22 -7.33 -12.15
CA LYS A 139 12.58 -7.62 -10.85
C LYS A 139 13.38 -7.10 -9.66
N GLU A 140 14.69 -6.88 -9.82
CA GLU A 140 15.60 -6.23 -8.87
C GLU A 140 15.57 -4.70 -9.00
N LEU A 141 15.32 -4.17 -10.21
CA LEU A 141 15.17 -2.72 -10.44
C LEU A 141 13.93 -2.11 -9.78
N VAL A 142 12.83 -2.86 -9.75
CA VAL A 142 11.62 -2.48 -9.00
C VAL A 142 11.91 -2.35 -7.49
N ASN A 143 12.87 -3.10 -6.96
CA ASN A 143 13.23 -3.04 -5.54
C ASN A 143 14.19 -1.88 -5.22
N THR A 144 15.01 -1.44 -6.18
CA THR A 144 16.07 -0.42 -5.97
C THR A 144 15.61 1.03 -6.13
N LEU A 145 14.53 1.28 -6.88
CA LEU A 145 13.93 2.63 -6.97
C LEU A 145 13.31 3.13 -5.64
N GLY A 146 13.12 2.24 -4.66
CA GLY A 146 12.73 2.59 -3.28
C GLY A 146 13.90 3.05 -2.38
N SER A 147 15.16 2.78 -2.75
CA SER A 147 16.33 3.00 -1.88
C SER A 147 17.08 4.32 -2.12
N HIS A 148 16.76 5.09 -3.16
CA HIS A 148 17.52 6.30 -3.53
C HIS A 148 16.98 7.63 -2.97
N ARG A 149 16.07 7.61 -1.98
CA ARG A 149 15.67 8.81 -1.22
C ARG A 149 16.06 8.70 0.25
N ASN A 150 17.34 8.52 0.54
CA ASN A 150 17.96 8.92 1.81
C ASN A 150 19.44 9.17 1.56
N GLY A 151 19.77 10.43 1.32
CA GLY A 151 21.11 10.90 1.01
C GLY A 151 21.10 12.43 0.96
N GLY A 152 20.88 13.03 2.13
CA GLY A 152 20.94 14.46 2.41
C GLY A 152 20.99 14.66 3.92
#